data_AF-A0A839DTK5-F1
#
_entry.id   AF-A0A839DTK5-F1
#
_cell.length_a   1.000
_cell.length_b   1.000
_cell.length_c   1.000
_cell.angle_alpha   90.00
_cell.angle_beta   90.00
_cell.angle_gamma   90.00
#
_symmetry.space_group_name_H-M   'P 1'
#
loop_
_entity.id
_entity.type
_entity.pdbx_description
1 polymer ?
#
loop_
_entity_poly.entity_id
_entity_poly.type
_entity_poly.pdbx_seq_one_letter_code
_entity_poly.pdbx_strand_id
1 'polypeptide(L)'
;MDESAPREDSPDHGGAGEYGGGDPALAEDMRSKSAGWLLVAEQFHPDVDTACDRLDELGFDSTWLRGLKSHLRQQALLLHSMLAAQARAYEDMLAAGGPNDPEAYSQYKMATDFNLALLARPDEGDESGEHPGENR
;
A
#
# COMPACT_ATOMS: atom_id res chain seq x y z
N MET A 1 15.14 -46.86 44.63
CA MET A 1 15.77 -46.36 43.40
C MET A 1 15.11 -47.16 42.29
N ASP A 2 13.87 -46.85 41.93
CA ASP A 2 13.44 -45.65 41.19
C ASP A 2 14.19 -45.50 39.88
N GLU A 3 13.57 -45.95 38.79
CA GLU A 3 13.29 -45.12 37.62
C GLU A 3 12.33 -45.86 36.68
N SER A 4 11.09 -45.40 36.66
CA SER A 4 10.15 -45.65 35.58
C SER A 4 10.42 -44.65 34.46
N ALA A 5 10.53 -45.10 33.21
CA ALA A 5 10.27 -44.27 32.05
C ALA A 5 9.87 -45.15 30.85
N PRO A 6 8.60 -45.13 30.41
CA PRO A 6 8.23 -45.57 29.08
C PRO A 6 8.70 -44.50 28.08
N ARG A 7 9.46 -44.91 27.05
CA ARG A 7 9.77 -44.01 25.93
C ARG A 7 8.52 -43.84 25.08
N GLU A 8 7.95 -42.66 25.25
CA GLU A 8 7.08 -41.87 24.39
C GLU A 8 6.69 -42.50 23.05
N ASP A 9 5.39 -42.77 22.98
CA ASP A 9 4.53 -42.76 21.80
C ASP A 9 4.88 -41.53 20.94
N SER A 10 5.63 -41.72 19.86
CA SER A 10 5.81 -40.69 18.85
C SER A 10 4.44 -40.43 18.21
N PRO A 11 3.83 -39.24 18.33
CA PRO A 11 2.74 -38.93 17.44
C PRO A 11 3.34 -38.81 16.05
N ASP A 12 2.99 -39.77 15.21
CA ASP A 12 3.06 -39.67 13.77
C ASP A 12 2.24 -38.43 13.36
N HIS A 13 2.90 -37.27 13.31
CA HIS A 13 2.35 -36.07 12.68
C HIS A 13 2.54 -36.15 11.15
N GLY A 14 2.10 -37.27 10.58
CA GLY A 14 1.69 -37.37 9.20
C GLY A 14 0.22 -36.99 9.10
N GLY A 15 -0.07 -35.73 8.76
CA GLY A 15 -1.45 -35.30 8.56
C GLY A 15 -1.59 -33.83 8.23
N ALA A 16 -1.51 -33.50 6.94
CA ALA A 16 -2.02 -32.29 6.30
C ALA A 16 -1.56 -30.95 6.94
N GLY A 17 -0.35 -30.53 6.58
CA GLY A 17 0.00 -29.11 6.63
C GLY A 17 -0.86 -28.35 5.62
N GLU A 18 -2.00 -27.84 6.08
CA GLU A 18 -2.90 -26.90 5.41
C GLU A 18 -2.20 -25.53 5.28
N TYR A 19 -1.09 -25.48 4.56
CA TYR A 19 -0.38 -24.25 4.17
C TYR A 19 -0.80 -23.79 2.77
N GLY A 20 -2.07 -24.01 2.41
CA GLY A 20 -2.56 -23.85 1.02
C GLY A 20 -3.62 -22.78 0.80
N GLY A 21 -4.25 -22.26 1.86
CA GLY A 21 -5.26 -21.20 1.75
C GLY A 21 -4.72 -19.92 2.34
N GLY A 22 -4.54 -18.87 1.53
CA GLY A 22 -4.17 -17.57 2.08
C GLY A 22 -5.27 -17.02 3.02
N ASP A 23 -4.89 -16.07 3.86
CA ASP A 23 -5.74 -15.52 4.92
C ASP A 23 -6.72 -14.46 4.37
N PRO A 24 -8.05 -14.74 4.33
CA PRO A 24 -9.02 -13.75 3.88
C PRO A 24 -9.06 -12.49 4.76
N ALA A 25 -8.57 -12.53 6.00
CA ALA A 25 -8.46 -11.34 6.84
C ALA A 25 -7.47 -10.32 6.26
N LEU A 26 -6.48 -10.76 5.47
CA LEU A 26 -5.55 -9.86 4.78
C LEU A 26 -6.25 -9.04 3.69
N ALA A 27 -7.16 -9.66 2.91
CA ALA A 27 -7.96 -8.94 1.93
C ALA A 27 -8.83 -7.87 2.61
N GLU A 28 -9.44 -8.23 3.74
CA GLU A 28 -10.28 -7.31 4.51
C GLU A 28 -9.48 -6.13 5.10
N ASP A 29 -8.29 -6.38 5.63
CA ASP A 29 -7.38 -5.34 6.09
C ASP A 29 -6.99 -4.37 4.95
N MET A 30 -6.68 -4.89 3.76
CA MET A 30 -6.40 -4.07 2.58
C MET A 30 -7.61 -3.23 2.15
N ARG A 31 -8.82 -3.80 2.16
CA ARG A 31 -10.06 -3.06 1.86
C ARG A 31 -10.32 -1.96 2.87
N SER A 32 -10.18 -2.27 4.16
CA SER A 32 -10.35 -1.31 5.25
C SER A 32 -9.38 -0.13 5.11
N LYS A 33 -8.09 -0.43 4.87
CA LYS A 33 -7.06 0.60 4.63
C LYS A 33 -7.35 1.41 3.36
N SER A 34 -7.75 0.75 2.29
CA SER A 34 -8.15 1.41 1.04
C SER A 34 -9.31 2.38 1.25
N ALA A 35 -10.34 1.99 2.01
CA ALA A 35 -11.47 2.85 2.35
C ALA A 35 -11.01 4.05 3.20
N GLY A 36 -10.08 3.86 4.13
CA GLY A 36 -9.46 4.95 4.89
C GLY A 36 -8.81 6.01 4.00
N TRP A 37 -8.07 5.60 2.96
CA TRP A 37 -7.48 6.53 2.00
C TRP A 37 -8.51 7.26 1.14
N LEU A 38 -9.61 6.58 0.77
CA LEU A 38 -10.71 7.23 0.07
C LEU A 38 -11.35 8.32 0.94
N LEU A 39 -11.58 8.03 2.22
CA LEU A 39 -12.09 9.03 3.17
C LEU A 39 -11.15 10.23 3.26
N VAL A 40 -9.83 10.02 3.36
CA VAL A 40 -8.86 11.13 3.34
C VAL A 40 -8.97 11.95 2.05
N ALA A 41 -9.11 11.31 0.90
CA ALA A 41 -9.26 12.00 -0.38
C ALA A 41 -10.56 12.82 -0.48
N GLU A 42 -11.66 12.31 0.08
CA GLU A 42 -12.98 12.93 0.02
C GLU A 42 -13.21 14.00 1.08
N GLN A 43 -12.61 13.83 2.26
CA GLN A 43 -12.91 14.61 3.46
C GLN A 43 -12.02 15.85 3.61
N PHE A 44 -11.35 16.31 2.56
CA PHE A 44 -10.73 17.64 2.57
C PHE A 44 -11.80 18.69 2.86
N HIS A 45 -11.78 19.23 4.08
CA HIS A 45 -12.86 20.03 4.63
C HIS A 45 -13.18 21.22 3.72
N PRO A 46 -14.46 21.51 3.41
CA PRO A 46 -14.84 22.65 2.56
C PRO A 46 -14.31 23.99 3.11
N ASP A 47 -14.19 24.11 4.43
CA ASP A 47 -13.59 25.26 5.09
C ASP A 47 -12.13 25.53 4.68
N VAL A 48 -11.40 24.55 4.14
CA VAL A 48 -10.04 24.78 3.62
C VAL A 48 -10.07 25.68 2.39
N ASP A 49 -11.06 25.51 1.50
CA ASP A 49 -11.19 26.38 0.34
C ASP A 49 -11.63 27.78 0.77
N THR A 50 -12.58 27.86 1.71
CA THR A 50 -13.01 29.13 2.30
C THR A 50 -11.87 29.86 3.01
N ALA A 51 -10.97 29.14 3.69
CA ALA A 51 -9.80 29.71 4.34
C ALA A 51 -8.78 30.22 3.32
N CYS A 52 -8.57 29.49 2.21
CA CYS A 52 -7.73 29.95 1.11
C CYS A 52 -8.30 31.22 0.45
N ASP A 53 -9.62 31.27 0.23
CA ASP A 53 -10.29 32.44 -0.33
C ASP A 53 -10.08 33.68 0.56
N ARG A 54 -10.21 33.52 1.89
CA ARG A 54 -9.94 34.60 2.86
C ARG A 54 -8.48 35.04 2.88
N LEU A 55 -7.53 34.13 2.67
CA LEU A 55 -6.10 34.48 2.59
C LEU A 55 -5.84 35.33 1.35
N ASP A 56 -6.43 34.96 0.21
CA ASP A 56 -6.32 35.72 -1.04
C ASP A 56 -6.91 37.14 -0.89
N GLU A 57 -8.07 37.26 -0.22
CA GLU A 57 -8.69 38.56 0.11
C GLU A 57 -7.81 39.45 1.00
N LEU A 58 -7.01 38.85 1.89
CA LEU A 58 -6.04 39.54 2.74
C LEU A 58 -4.72 39.87 2.02
N GLY A 59 -4.59 39.50 0.73
CA GLY A 59 -3.41 39.74 -0.09
C GLY A 59 -2.30 38.69 0.09
N PHE A 60 -2.58 37.57 0.76
CA PHE A 60 -1.68 36.43 0.84
C PHE A 60 -2.02 35.42 -0.25
N ASP A 61 -1.05 35.10 -1.11
CA ASP A 61 -1.24 34.11 -2.16
C ASP A 61 -1.41 32.69 -1.58
N SER A 62 -2.62 32.13 -1.71
CA SER A 62 -2.96 30.78 -1.26
C SER A 62 -2.70 29.69 -2.32
N THR A 63 -2.17 30.04 -3.50
CA THR A 63 -1.98 29.11 -4.63
C THR A 63 -1.21 27.86 -4.23
N TRP A 64 -0.13 28.02 -3.46
CA TRP A 64 0.65 26.91 -2.92
C TRP A 64 -0.19 25.96 -2.04
N LEU A 65 -1.06 26.49 -1.17
CA LEU A 65 -1.89 25.68 -0.27
C LEU A 65 -2.94 24.89 -1.06
N ARG A 66 -3.54 25.51 -2.07
CA ARG A 66 -4.48 24.83 -2.99
C ARG A 66 -3.77 23.74 -3.79
N GLY A 67 -2.55 24.01 -4.25
CA GLY A 67 -1.69 23.04 -4.92
C GLY A 67 -1.36 21.85 -4.02
N LEU A 68 -0.93 22.11 -2.78
CA LEU A 68 -0.64 21.09 -1.78
C LEU A 68 -1.87 20.23 -1.45
N LYS A 69 -3.02 20.86 -1.24
CA LYS A 69 -4.30 20.17 -1.02
C LYS A 69 -4.64 19.23 -2.19
N SER A 70 -4.58 19.75 -3.41
CA SER A 70 -4.84 18.96 -4.62
C SER A 70 -3.88 17.78 -4.73
N HIS A 71 -2.60 18.01 -4.46
CA HIS A 71 -1.57 16.97 -4.48
C HIS A 71 -1.84 15.88 -3.44
N LEU A 72 -2.13 16.24 -2.18
CA LEU A 72 -2.45 15.28 -1.12
C LEU A 72 -3.69 14.45 -1.46
N ARG A 73 -4.72 15.08 -2.05
CA ARG A 73 -5.89 14.35 -2.56
C ARG A 73 -5.52 13.33 -3.63
N GLN A 74 -4.68 13.71 -4.59
CA GLN A 74 -4.22 12.80 -5.64
C GLN A 74 -3.43 11.62 -5.06
N GLN A 75 -2.54 11.88 -4.10
CA GLN A 75 -1.78 10.82 -3.41
C GLN A 75 -2.70 9.87 -2.64
N ALA A 76 -3.69 10.39 -1.92
CA ALA A 76 -4.66 9.58 -1.21
C ALA A 76 -5.48 8.68 -2.16
N LEU A 77 -5.92 9.20 -3.31
CA LEU A 77 -6.63 8.41 -4.33
C LEU A 77 -5.74 7.32 -4.95
N LEU A 78 -4.45 7.61 -5.12
CA LEU A 78 -3.48 6.65 -5.64
C LEU A 78 -3.24 5.52 -4.63
N LEU A 79 -3.12 5.81 -3.34
CA LEU A 79 -2.99 4.80 -2.29
C LEU A 79 -4.28 3.97 -2.15
N HIS A 80 -5.45 4.59 -2.25
CA HIS A 80 -6.73 3.90 -2.28
C HIS A 80 -6.80 2.88 -3.43
N SER A 81 -6.49 3.31 -4.66
CA SER A 81 -6.58 2.44 -5.85
C SER A 81 -5.57 1.30 -5.81
N MET A 82 -4.35 1.57 -5.35
CA MET A 82 -3.29 0.59 -5.15
C MET A 82 -3.73 -0.54 -4.20
N LEU A 83 -4.24 -0.18 -3.02
CA LEU A 83 -4.69 -1.14 -2.00
C LEU A 83 -5.96 -1.87 -2.44
N ALA A 84 -6.89 -1.21 -3.12
CA ALA A 84 -8.09 -1.84 -3.66
C ALA A 84 -7.75 -2.89 -4.73
N ALA A 85 -6.84 -2.55 -5.64
CA ALA A 85 -6.37 -3.47 -6.68
C ALA A 85 -5.64 -4.68 -6.07
N GLN A 86 -4.81 -4.44 -5.04
CA GLN A 86 -4.12 -5.53 -4.34
C GLN A 86 -5.07 -6.45 -3.57
N ALA A 87 -6.07 -5.88 -2.89
CA ALA A 87 -7.10 -6.66 -2.21
C ALA A 87 -7.84 -7.57 -3.20
N ARG A 88 -8.25 -7.02 -4.35
CA ARG A 88 -8.94 -7.78 -5.39
C ARG A 88 -8.07 -8.89 -5.97
N ALA A 89 -6.82 -8.60 -6.32
CA ALA A 89 -5.91 -9.61 -6.87
C ALA A 89 -5.62 -10.73 -5.86
N TYR A 90 -5.59 -10.41 -4.56
CA TYR A 90 -5.46 -11.40 -3.51
C TYR A 90 -6.72 -12.26 -3.36
N GLU A 91 -7.91 -11.66 -3.41
CA GLU A 91 -9.19 -12.40 -3.40
C GLU A 91 -9.33 -13.33 -4.61
N ASP A 92 -8.97 -12.85 -5.80
CA ASP A 92 -8.98 -13.66 -7.02
C ASP A 92 -8.00 -14.86 -6.89
N MET A 93 -6.82 -14.65 -6.29
CA MET A 93 -5.87 -15.73 -5.96
C MET A 93 -6.44 -16.73 -4.96
N LEU A 94 -7.13 -16.28 -3.90
CA LEU A 94 -7.80 -17.18 -2.95
C LEU A 94 -8.91 -17.98 -3.63
N ALA A 95 -9.72 -17.35 -4.47
CA ALA A 95 -10.83 -17.97 -5.18
C ALA A 95 -10.36 -19.05 -6.17
N ALA A 96 -9.16 -18.90 -6.74
CA ALA A 96 -8.54 -19.86 -7.66
C ALA A 96 -7.94 -21.10 -6.97
N GLY A 97 -8.03 -21.23 -5.65
CA GLY A 97 -7.43 -22.34 -4.90
C GLY A 97 -6.12 -21.97 -4.21
N GLY A 98 -5.89 -20.67 -4.02
CA GLY A 98 -4.75 -20.14 -3.26
C GLY A 98 -3.47 -20.04 -4.10
N PRO A 99 -2.31 -19.84 -3.45
CA PRO A 99 -1.02 -19.61 -4.13
C PRO A 99 -0.51 -20.83 -4.93
N ASN A 100 -1.19 -21.97 -4.83
CA ASN A 100 -0.89 -23.16 -5.61
C ASN A 100 -1.37 -23.07 -7.06
N ASP A 101 -2.27 -22.13 -7.37
CA ASP A 101 -2.61 -21.78 -8.75
C ASP A 101 -1.55 -20.82 -9.32
N PRO A 102 -0.71 -21.27 -10.28
CA PRO A 102 0.38 -20.47 -10.81
C PRO A 102 -0.09 -19.26 -11.63
N GLU A 103 -1.27 -19.35 -12.26
CA GLU A 103 -1.82 -18.24 -13.04
C GLU A 103 -2.34 -17.14 -12.10
N ALA A 104 -3.10 -17.53 -11.07
CA ALA A 104 -3.64 -16.60 -10.10
C ALA A 104 -2.55 -15.94 -9.24
N TYR A 105 -1.51 -16.71 -8.85
CA TYR A 105 -0.34 -16.18 -8.17
C TYR A 105 0.46 -15.21 -9.06
N SER A 106 0.59 -15.49 -10.36
CA SER A 106 1.26 -14.58 -11.31
C SER A 106 0.52 -13.23 -11.42
N GLN A 107 -0.81 -13.24 -11.45
CA GLN A 107 -1.60 -12.01 -11.51
C GLN A 107 -1.47 -11.19 -10.22
N TYR A 108 -1.55 -11.84 -9.05
CA TYR A 108 -1.28 -11.21 -7.76
C TYR A 108 0.13 -10.60 -7.70
N LYS A 109 1.14 -11.32 -8.19
CA LYS A 109 2.52 -10.84 -8.25
C LYS A 109 2.67 -9.64 -9.17
N MET A 110 2.06 -9.65 -10.37
CA MET A 110 2.08 -8.50 -11.28
C MET A 110 1.49 -7.24 -10.64
N ALA A 111 0.37 -7.36 -9.92
CA ALA A 111 -0.22 -6.25 -9.19
C ALA A 111 0.72 -5.73 -8.08
N THR A 112 1.38 -6.64 -7.37
CA THR A 112 2.35 -6.29 -6.32
C THR A 112 3.59 -5.60 -6.89
N ASP A 113 4.15 -6.09 -8.00
CA ASP A 113 5.32 -5.52 -8.65
C ASP A 113 5.01 -4.11 -9.22
N PHE A 114 3.84 -3.94 -9.84
CA PHE A 114 3.36 -2.63 -10.28
C PHE A 114 3.24 -1.64 -9.11
N ASN A 115 2.65 -2.08 -8.01
CA ASN A 115 2.48 -1.31 -6.79
C ASN A 115 3.84 -0.89 -6.17
N LEU A 116 4.81 -1.80 -6.14
CA LEU A 116 6.17 -1.51 -5.68
C LEU A 116 6.87 -0.50 -6.59
N ALA A 117 6.73 -0.63 -7.92
CA ALA A 117 7.30 0.34 -8.86
C ALA A 117 6.71 1.75 -8.69
N LEU A 118 5.43 1.84 -8.34
CA LEU A 118 4.75 3.11 -8.05
C LEU A 118 5.32 3.80 -6.81
N LEU A 119 5.65 3.03 -5.77
CA LEU A 119 6.20 3.52 -4.50
C LEU A 119 7.72 3.74 -4.54
N ALA A 120 8.44 2.98 -5.38
CA ALA A 120 9.88 2.94 -5.39
C ALA A 120 10.54 4.15 -6.06
N ARG A 121 9.78 5.09 -6.65
CA ARG A 121 10.33 6.23 -7.39
C ARG A 121 11.23 7.09 -6.47
N PRO A 122 12.56 7.05 -6.62
CA PRO A 122 13.42 8.06 -6.07
C PRO A 122 13.45 9.23 -7.08
N ASP A 123 13.68 10.40 -6.54
CA ASP A 123 14.06 11.60 -7.26
C ASP A 123 15.22 11.28 -8.24
N GLU A 124 14.96 11.29 -9.55
CA GLU A 124 16.00 11.49 -10.57
C GLU A 124 15.89 12.92 -11.11
N GLY A 125 16.02 13.88 -10.19
CA GLY A 125 16.68 15.13 -10.49
C GLY A 125 18.16 14.83 -10.71
N ASP A 126 18.57 14.66 -11.96
CA ASP A 126 19.97 14.76 -12.37
C ASP A 126 20.41 16.23 -12.19
N GLU A 127 20.69 16.62 -10.94
CA GLU A 127 21.46 17.82 -10.62
C GLU A 127 22.94 17.54 -10.89
N SER A 128 23.28 17.27 -12.16
CA SER A 128 24.61 17.53 -12.69
C SER A 128 24.79 19.05 -12.85
N GLY A 129 24.70 19.77 -11.73
CA GLY A 129 25.11 21.17 -11.60
C GLY A 129 26.62 21.23 -11.65
N GLU A 130 27.17 21.25 -12.86
CA GLU A 130 28.57 21.50 -13.12
C GLU A 130 28.95 22.87 -12.53
N HIS A 131 29.66 22.84 -11.40
CA HIS A 131 30.25 24.02 -10.79
C HIS A 131 31.13 24.73 -11.83
N PRO A 132 30.87 26.00 -12.21
CA PRO A 132 31.90 26.78 -12.87
C PRO A 132 32.93 27.12 -11.79
N GLY A 133 34.03 26.37 -11.79
CA GLY A 133 35.21 26.69 -11.01
C GLY A 133 35.66 28.11 -11.34
N GLU A 134 35.64 28.96 -10.31
CA GLU A 134 36.38 30.21 -10.29
C GLU A 134 37.86 29.89 -10.52
N ASN A 135 38.37 30.20 -11.71
CA ASN A 135 39.80 30.33 -11.93
C ASN A 135 40.13 31.80 -12.17
N ARG A 136 41.02 32.27 -11.29
CA ARG A 136 41.76 33.53 -11.34
C ARG A 136 42.41 33.79 -12.69
#